data_AF-A0A0F9SE52-F1
#
_entry.id   AF-A0A0F9SE52-F1
#
_cell.length_a   1.000
_cell.length_b   1.000
_cell.length_c   1.000
_cell.angle_alpha   90.00
_cell.angle_beta   90.00
_cell.angle_gamma   90.00
#
_symmetry.space_group_name_H-M   'P 1'
#
loop_
_entity.id
_entity.type
_entity.pdbx_description
1 polymer ?
#
loop_
_entity_poly.entity_id
_entity_poly.type
_entity_poly.pdbx_seq_one_letter_code
_entity_poly.pdbx_strand_id
1 'polypeptide(L)'
;MIVMLYFDSGYYYWAPLLIRSFAVYEPEVKFTLYTFNLSKQQVDELKSFSSVLYVENMSMEFDPKIATRWLYQLVCRKGKFLLDTMNRFENEKLFISMDIDMMLVQELGGLKKKMKNYDVGFVWVNINKIMSGFIAISNTDNAKKYLEEYYKRAMIGKLKHENDQPTLAKIYEEKKNGMNFLLISRKYLDPDACNDAYVWSAHKSVFGPKKERYKKYLEKLKYMENE
;
A
#
# COMPACT_ATOMS: atom_id res chain seq x y z
N MET A 1 5.07 11.14 -8.24
CA MET A 1 4.56 10.40 -7.06
C MET A 1 4.67 8.94 -7.40
N ILE A 2 5.18 8.14 -6.49
CA ILE A 2 5.34 6.70 -6.70
C ILE A 2 4.44 5.93 -5.74
N VAL A 3 3.67 4.99 -6.27
CA VAL A 3 2.93 4.00 -5.49
C VAL A 3 3.73 2.70 -5.43
N MET A 4 4.08 2.27 -4.23
CA MET A 4 4.70 0.98 -3.95
C MET A 4 3.62 -0.04 -3.62
N LEU A 5 3.65 -1.16 -4.36
CA LEU A 5 2.78 -2.31 -4.16
C LEU A 5 3.63 -3.53 -3.82
N TYR A 6 3.10 -4.41 -2.98
CA TYR A 6 3.74 -5.66 -2.62
C TYR A 6 2.71 -6.78 -2.52
N PHE A 7 2.97 -7.91 -3.17
CA PHE A 7 2.00 -9.01 -3.25
C PHE A 7 2.59 -10.32 -3.77
N ASP A 8 1.93 -11.42 -3.44
CA ASP A 8 2.25 -12.75 -3.98
C ASP A 8 1.37 -13.12 -5.20
N SER A 9 1.65 -14.27 -5.80
CA SER A 9 0.90 -14.80 -6.95
C SER A 9 -0.60 -15.00 -6.73
N GLY A 10 -1.04 -15.22 -5.49
CA GLY A 10 -2.46 -15.33 -5.13
C GLY A 10 -3.20 -14.00 -5.18
N TYR A 11 -2.48 -12.87 -5.21
CA TYR A 11 -3.05 -11.53 -5.34
C TYR A 11 -2.78 -10.87 -6.69
N TYR A 12 -2.06 -11.56 -7.59
CA TYR A 12 -1.67 -11.05 -8.91
C TYR A 12 -2.79 -10.31 -9.65
N TYR A 13 -3.98 -10.89 -9.70
CA TYR A 13 -5.11 -10.35 -10.46
C TYR A 13 -5.63 -8.99 -9.95
N TRP A 14 -5.29 -8.60 -8.73
CA TRP A 14 -5.61 -7.26 -8.20
C TRP A 14 -4.69 -6.16 -8.76
N ALA A 15 -3.47 -6.50 -9.16
CA ALA A 15 -2.49 -5.50 -9.59
C ALA A 15 -2.92 -4.75 -10.86
N PRO A 16 -3.37 -5.41 -11.95
CA PRO A 16 -3.92 -4.71 -13.11
C PRO A 16 -5.11 -3.81 -12.76
N LEU A 17 -5.98 -4.26 -11.86
CA LEU A 17 -7.15 -3.49 -11.43
C LEU A 17 -6.74 -2.19 -10.75
N LEU A 18 -5.85 -2.27 -9.76
CA LEU A 18 -5.38 -1.12 -9.02
C LEU A 18 -4.62 -0.15 -9.95
N ILE A 19 -3.69 -0.65 -10.76
CA ILE A 19 -2.88 0.18 -11.68
C ILE A 19 -3.78 0.92 -12.69
N ARG A 20 -4.76 0.25 -13.29
CA ARG A 20 -5.70 0.87 -14.23
C ARG A 20 -6.61 1.89 -13.56
N SER A 21 -7.04 1.63 -12.32
CA SER A 21 -7.85 2.60 -11.58
C SER A 21 -7.11 3.91 -11.30
N PHE A 22 -5.79 3.85 -11.10
CA PHE A 22 -4.93 5.03 -11.03
C PHE A 22 -4.75 5.70 -12.38
N ALA A 23 -4.66 4.95 -13.49
CA ALA A 23 -4.53 5.53 -14.82
C ALA A 23 -5.71 6.45 -15.19
N VAL A 24 -6.91 6.22 -14.62
CA VAL A 24 -8.09 7.07 -14.82
C VAL A 24 -7.95 8.41 -14.10
N TYR A 25 -7.67 8.41 -12.79
CA TYR A 25 -7.74 9.62 -11.96
C TYR A 25 -6.38 10.30 -11.72
N GLU A 26 -5.29 9.55 -11.83
CA GLU A 26 -3.94 9.97 -11.45
C GLU A 26 -2.91 9.44 -12.49
N PRO A 27 -3.03 9.77 -13.79
CA PRO A 27 -2.24 9.15 -14.88
C PRO A 27 -0.72 9.37 -14.77
N GLU A 28 -0.30 10.41 -14.05
CA GLU A 28 1.10 10.72 -13.78
C GLU A 28 1.73 9.84 -12.69
N VAL A 29 0.91 9.03 -12.00
CA VAL A 29 1.40 8.13 -10.96
C VAL A 29 2.19 6.99 -11.58
N LYS A 30 3.31 6.72 -10.93
CA LYS A 30 4.21 5.63 -11.29
C LYS A 30 4.21 4.56 -10.21
N PHE A 31 4.53 3.33 -10.59
CA PHE A 31 4.44 2.16 -9.70
C PHE A 31 5.79 1.46 -9.53
N THR A 32 6.04 0.99 -8.32
CA THR A 32 7.07 0.00 -8.00
C THR A 32 6.41 -1.22 -7.38
N LEU A 33 6.74 -2.41 -7.90
CA LEU A 33 6.11 -3.66 -7.51
C LEU A 33 7.13 -4.59 -6.87
N TYR A 34 6.89 -5.01 -5.63
CA TYR A 34 7.65 -6.06 -4.94
C TYR A 34 6.81 -7.33 -4.89
N THR A 35 7.09 -8.25 -5.80
CA THR A 35 6.26 -9.42 -6.04
C THR A 35 6.92 -10.69 -5.54
N PHE A 36 6.12 -11.73 -5.29
CA PHE A 36 6.62 -13.01 -4.80
C PHE A 36 6.04 -14.16 -5.58
N ASN A 37 6.92 -15.05 -6.03
CA ASN A 37 6.55 -16.30 -6.70
C ASN A 37 5.64 -16.08 -7.92
N LEU A 38 5.77 -14.93 -8.62
CA LEU A 38 5.11 -14.74 -9.91
C LEU A 38 5.82 -15.54 -11.00
N SER A 39 5.04 -16.07 -11.93
CA SER A 39 5.59 -16.62 -13.18
C SER A 39 6.22 -15.52 -14.03
N LYS A 40 7.12 -15.91 -14.95
CA LYS A 40 7.74 -14.97 -15.90
C LYS A 40 6.67 -14.20 -16.71
N GLN A 41 5.64 -14.89 -17.18
CA GLN A 41 4.54 -14.27 -17.93
C GLN A 41 3.83 -13.17 -17.12
N GLN A 42 3.54 -13.43 -15.84
CA GLN A 42 2.92 -12.44 -14.95
C GLN A 42 3.81 -11.22 -14.73
N VAL A 43 5.12 -11.42 -14.57
CA VAL A 43 6.09 -10.32 -14.43
C VAL A 43 6.15 -9.49 -15.72
N ASP A 44 6.20 -10.15 -16.88
CA ASP A 44 6.27 -9.48 -18.18
C ASP A 44 4.98 -8.68 -18.45
N GLU A 45 3.81 -9.21 -18.08
CA GLU A 45 2.53 -8.51 -18.16
C GLU A 45 2.51 -7.26 -17.26
N LEU A 46 2.98 -7.35 -16.02
CA LEU A 46 3.07 -6.18 -15.13
C LEU A 46 4.02 -5.10 -15.66
N LYS A 47 5.13 -5.50 -16.29
CA LYS A 47 6.08 -4.56 -16.92
C LYS A 47 5.53 -3.89 -18.18
N SER A 48 4.47 -4.43 -18.77
CA SER A 48 3.85 -3.84 -19.96
C SER A 48 3.05 -2.56 -19.65
N PHE A 49 2.66 -2.33 -18.39
CA PHE A 49 2.03 -1.09 -17.97
C PHE A 49 3.04 0.06 -17.98
N SER A 50 2.80 1.10 -18.78
CA SER A 50 3.71 2.26 -18.92
C SER A 50 3.93 3.07 -17.63
N SER A 51 3.05 2.89 -16.64
CA SER A 51 3.19 3.49 -15.31
C SER A 51 4.09 2.67 -14.37
N VAL A 52 4.40 1.41 -14.69
CA VAL A 52 5.25 0.55 -13.86
C VAL A 52 6.73 0.81 -14.18
N LEU A 53 7.46 1.35 -13.21
CA LEU A 53 8.89 1.67 -13.35
C LEU A 53 9.79 0.49 -12.99
N TYR A 54 9.33 -0.35 -12.06
CA TYR A 54 10.16 -1.37 -11.46
C TYR A 54 9.32 -2.54 -10.95
N VAL A 55 9.79 -3.76 -11.23
CA VAL A 55 9.22 -5.00 -10.70
C VAL A 55 10.36 -5.86 -10.15
N GLU A 56 10.34 -6.10 -8.84
CA GLU A 56 11.23 -7.03 -8.15
C GLU A 56 10.45 -8.29 -7.79
N ASN A 57 10.72 -9.39 -8.49
CA ASN A 57 10.09 -10.67 -8.19
C ASN A 57 11.05 -11.54 -7.37
N MET A 58 10.71 -11.75 -6.10
CA MET A 58 11.47 -12.58 -5.18
C MET A 58 10.90 -14.01 -5.14
N SER A 59 11.79 -14.99 -4.94
CA SER A 59 11.38 -16.33 -4.56
C SER A 59 11.25 -16.42 -3.05
N MET A 60 10.15 -17.00 -2.57
CA MET A 60 9.98 -17.31 -1.16
C MET A 60 9.39 -18.71 -1.02
N GLU A 61 10.15 -19.60 -0.39
CA GLU A 61 9.68 -20.95 -0.11
C GLU A 61 8.48 -20.90 0.84
N PHE A 62 7.42 -21.59 0.44
CA PHE A 62 6.24 -21.76 1.28
C PHE A 62 6.48 -22.91 2.26
N ASP A 63 6.57 -22.58 3.55
CA ASP A 63 6.53 -23.60 4.61
C ASP A 63 5.10 -23.71 5.17
N PRO A 64 4.35 -24.78 4.85
CA PRO A 64 2.98 -24.97 5.34
C PRO A 64 2.90 -25.07 6.86
N LYS A 65 3.97 -25.49 7.56
CA LYS A 65 3.99 -25.55 9.03
C LYS A 65 4.04 -24.15 9.66
N ILE A 66 4.32 -23.13 8.86
CA ILE A 66 4.43 -21.74 9.30
C ILE A 66 3.70 -20.77 8.36
N ALA A 67 2.61 -21.20 7.74
CA ALA A 67 1.83 -20.41 6.79
C ALA A 67 1.44 -19.02 7.32
N THR A 68 1.17 -18.86 8.62
CA THR A 68 0.96 -17.54 9.23
C THR A 68 2.21 -16.67 9.19
N ARG A 69 3.40 -17.24 9.43
CA ARG A 69 4.69 -16.53 9.38
C ARG A 69 5.07 -16.10 7.96
N TRP A 70 4.57 -16.79 6.92
CA TRP A 70 4.80 -16.39 5.52
C TRP A 70 4.12 -15.07 5.17
N LEU A 71 2.81 -14.93 5.46
CA LEU A 71 2.09 -13.66 5.32
C LEU A 71 2.71 -12.56 6.20
N TYR A 72 3.14 -12.91 7.43
CA TYR A 72 3.82 -11.95 8.31
C TYR A 72 5.16 -11.47 7.73
N GLN A 73 5.97 -12.35 7.14
CA GLN A 73 7.23 -11.94 6.52
C GLN A 73 7.04 -10.96 5.37
N LEU A 74 5.96 -11.10 4.59
CA LEU A 74 5.63 -10.16 3.52
C LEU A 74 5.24 -8.80 4.09
N VAL A 75 4.26 -8.79 4.99
CA VAL A 75 3.67 -7.56 5.54
C VAL A 75 4.68 -6.79 6.39
N CYS A 76 5.55 -7.46 7.15
CA CYS A 76 6.59 -6.81 7.95
C CYS A 76 7.74 -6.20 7.11
N ARG A 77 7.90 -6.59 5.84
CA ARG A 77 8.90 -6.01 4.93
C ARG A 77 8.45 -4.71 4.26
N LYS A 78 7.19 -4.28 4.44
CA LYS A 78 6.63 -3.04 3.87
C LYS A 78 7.55 -1.82 4.07
N GLY A 79 8.10 -1.66 5.27
CA GLY A 79 9.02 -0.56 5.58
C GLY A 79 10.31 -0.61 4.76
N LYS A 80 10.87 -1.81 4.57
CA LYS A 80 12.05 -2.03 3.72
C LYS A 80 11.73 -1.73 2.25
N PHE A 81 10.61 -2.21 1.71
CA PHE A 81 10.25 -1.97 0.30
C PHE A 81 10.02 -0.49 0.00
N LEU A 82 9.40 0.24 0.94
CA LEU A 82 9.29 1.69 0.84
C LEU A 82 10.67 2.37 0.84
N LEU A 83 11.57 1.99 1.74
CA LEU A 83 12.94 2.53 1.77
C LEU A 83 13.70 2.26 0.48
N ASP A 84 13.68 1.02 0.00
CA ASP A 84 14.33 0.64 -1.25
C ASP A 84 13.78 1.45 -2.43
N THR A 85 12.46 1.68 -2.46
CA THR A 85 11.81 2.54 -3.46
C THR A 85 12.26 4.00 -3.33
N MET A 86 12.29 4.55 -2.11
CA MET A 86 12.73 5.93 -1.86
C MET A 86 14.18 6.15 -2.28
N ASN A 87 15.05 5.19 -2.01
CA ASN A 87 16.46 5.25 -2.38
C ASN A 87 16.69 5.07 -3.88
N ARG A 88 15.82 4.32 -4.57
CA ARG A 88 15.89 4.17 -6.03
C ARG A 88 15.43 5.44 -6.77
N PHE A 89 14.46 6.16 -6.20
CA PHE A 89 13.83 7.32 -6.83
C PHE A 89 13.99 8.57 -5.98
N GLU A 90 15.23 8.96 -5.70
CA GLU A 90 15.56 10.03 -4.74
C GLU A 90 14.96 11.40 -5.11
N ASN A 91 14.70 11.65 -6.39
CA ASN A 91 14.09 12.89 -6.87
C ASN A 91 12.57 12.97 -6.63
N GLU A 92 11.92 11.85 -6.30
CA GLU A 92 10.49 11.83 -6.00
C GLU A 92 10.22 12.34 -4.59
N LYS A 93 9.19 13.19 -4.47
CA LYS A 93 8.86 13.87 -3.20
C LYS A 93 7.86 13.11 -2.35
N LEU A 94 7.05 12.26 -2.97
CA LEU A 94 5.95 11.55 -2.31
C LEU A 94 5.87 10.11 -2.81
N PHE A 95 5.83 9.22 -1.83
CA PHE A 95 5.63 7.79 -1.98
C PHE A 95 4.33 7.39 -1.29
N ILE A 96 3.59 6.45 -1.86
CA ILE A 96 2.43 5.85 -1.22
C ILE A 96 2.63 4.34 -1.18
N SER A 97 2.49 3.71 -0.03
CA SER A 97 2.31 2.25 0.04
C SER A 97 0.83 1.94 0.11
N MET A 98 0.39 1.01 -0.73
CA MET A 98 -0.96 0.48 -0.71
C MET A 98 -0.95 -1.04 -0.58
N ASP A 99 -1.92 -1.61 0.14
CA ASP A 99 -2.19 -3.04 -0.04
C ASP A 99 -2.78 -3.26 -1.44
N ILE A 100 -2.48 -4.42 -2.02
CA ILE A 100 -2.78 -4.67 -3.43
C ILE A 100 -4.28 -4.85 -3.71
N ASP A 101 -5.08 -5.30 -2.73
CA ASP A 101 -6.52 -5.55 -2.88
C ASP A 101 -7.36 -4.29 -2.64
N MET A 102 -6.92 -3.20 -3.26
CA MET A 102 -7.53 -1.88 -3.23
C MET A 102 -7.88 -1.40 -4.65
N MET A 103 -8.62 -0.30 -4.74
CA MET A 103 -8.93 0.38 -6.00
C MET A 103 -9.07 1.89 -5.76
N LEU A 104 -8.46 2.70 -6.62
CA LEU A 104 -8.70 4.15 -6.63
C LEU A 104 -10.02 4.43 -7.34
N VAL A 105 -10.90 5.21 -6.72
CA VAL A 105 -12.22 5.51 -7.27
C VAL A 105 -12.50 7.00 -7.42
N GLN A 106 -11.56 7.86 -6.99
CA GLN A 106 -11.53 9.31 -7.21
C GLN A 106 -10.08 9.83 -7.16
N GLU A 107 -9.82 11.02 -7.71
CA GLU A 107 -8.54 11.74 -7.53
C GLU A 107 -8.25 11.95 -6.04
N LEU A 108 -7.00 11.80 -5.58
CA LEU A 108 -6.62 11.80 -4.15
C LEU A 108 -6.78 13.16 -3.41
N GLY A 109 -7.57 14.09 -3.95
CA GLY A 109 -8.07 15.27 -3.23
C GLY A 109 -6.97 16.18 -2.70
N GLY A 110 -5.91 16.38 -3.49
CA GLY A 110 -4.77 17.21 -3.12
C GLY A 110 -3.87 16.61 -2.02
N LEU A 111 -3.90 15.29 -1.79
CA LEU A 111 -3.01 14.61 -0.84
C LEU A 111 -1.53 14.99 -1.06
N LYS A 112 -1.11 15.06 -2.33
CA LYS A 112 0.23 15.50 -2.73
C LYS A 112 0.59 16.90 -2.21
N LYS A 113 -0.37 17.83 -2.21
CA LYS A 113 -0.16 19.19 -1.67
C LYS A 113 -0.09 19.17 -0.15
N LYS A 114 -0.97 18.40 0.51
CA LYS A 114 -1.00 18.28 1.99
C LYS A 114 0.33 17.72 2.50
N MET A 115 0.83 16.65 1.91
CA MET A 115 2.05 15.96 2.33
C MET A 115 3.32 16.81 2.26
N LYS A 116 3.34 17.96 1.58
CA LYS A 116 4.51 18.86 1.53
C LYS A 116 5.01 19.31 2.91
N ASN A 117 4.14 19.32 3.92
CA ASN A 117 4.45 19.77 5.28
C ASN A 117 4.56 18.61 6.29
N TYR A 118 4.50 17.35 5.82
CA TYR A 118 4.46 16.19 6.69
C TYR A 118 5.48 15.14 6.24
N ASP A 119 6.04 14.42 7.20
CA ASP A 119 6.97 13.32 6.95
C ASP A 119 6.20 12.05 6.56
N VAL A 120 5.14 11.75 7.31
CA VAL A 120 4.36 10.51 7.17
C VAL A 120 2.88 10.79 7.37
N GLY A 121 2.04 10.18 6.53
CA GLY A 121 0.59 10.29 6.56
C GLY A 121 -0.07 8.91 6.66
N PHE A 122 -1.06 8.79 7.53
CA PHE A 122 -1.78 7.55 7.80
C PHE A 122 -3.29 7.77 7.80
N VAL A 123 -4.05 6.78 7.31
CA VAL A 123 -5.50 6.78 7.56
C VAL A 123 -5.75 6.43 9.02
N TRP A 124 -6.28 7.40 9.76
CA TRP A 124 -6.51 7.30 11.20
C TRP A 124 -7.89 6.72 11.49
N VAL A 125 -7.95 5.68 12.33
CA VAL A 125 -9.22 5.07 12.76
C VAL A 125 -9.61 5.54 14.15
N ASN A 126 -8.71 5.39 15.14
CA ASN A 126 -8.89 5.85 16.52
C ASN A 126 -7.53 5.91 17.26
N ILE A 127 -7.55 6.26 18.55
CA ILE A 127 -6.37 6.59 19.39
C ILE A 127 -5.28 5.53 19.48
N ASN A 128 -5.49 4.31 18.98
CA ASN A 128 -4.46 3.26 18.90
C ASN A 128 -4.54 2.44 17.61
N LYS A 129 -5.15 2.99 16.55
CA LYS A 129 -5.40 2.22 15.32
C LYS A 129 -5.16 3.05 14.06
N ILE A 130 -4.09 2.68 13.38
CA ILE A 130 -3.68 3.16 12.06
C ILE A 130 -4.00 2.08 11.02
N MET A 131 -4.53 2.47 9.85
CA MET A 131 -4.65 1.56 8.72
C MET A 131 -3.31 1.52 7.96
N SER A 132 -2.59 0.41 8.06
CA SER A 132 -1.31 0.22 7.35
C SER A 132 -1.47 0.00 5.85
N GLY A 133 -2.69 -0.27 5.38
CA GLY A 133 -2.96 -0.52 3.97
C GLY A 133 -2.87 0.72 3.09
N PHE A 134 -2.77 1.91 3.68
CA PHE A 134 -2.50 3.15 2.95
C PHE A 134 -1.58 4.05 3.78
N ILE A 135 -0.35 4.22 3.30
CA ILE A 135 0.66 5.05 3.96
C ILE A 135 1.23 6.04 2.94
N ALA A 136 1.11 7.34 3.21
CA ALA A 136 1.75 8.38 2.42
C ALA A 136 3.06 8.80 3.09
N ILE A 137 4.16 8.90 2.34
CA ILE A 137 5.49 9.17 2.90
C ILE A 137 6.22 10.18 2.05
N SER A 138 6.70 11.25 2.68
CA SER A 138 7.54 12.25 2.05
C SER A 138 9.00 11.80 2.02
N ASN A 139 9.76 12.23 1.02
CA ASN A 139 11.18 11.89 0.92
C ASN A 139 12.04 12.77 1.84
N THR A 140 11.97 12.51 3.14
CA THR A 140 12.74 13.22 4.18
C THR A 140 13.57 12.23 5.00
N ASP A 141 14.66 12.70 5.60
CA ASP A 141 15.48 11.86 6.48
C ASP A 141 14.70 11.33 7.69
N ASN A 142 13.76 12.13 8.21
CA ASN A 142 12.90 11.71 9.31
C ASN A 142 11.97 10.56 8.88
N ALA A 143 11.38 10.64 7.69
CA ALA A 143 10.56 9.58 7.13
C ALA A 143 11.38 8.29 6.89
N LYS A 144 12.61 8.40 6.36
CA LYS A 144 13.50 7.26 6.18
C LYS A 144 13.85 6.60 7.51
N LYS A 145 14.26 7.37 8.52
CA LYS A 145 14.52 6.86 9.89
C LYS A 145 13.30 6.17 10.50
N TYR A 146 12.11 6.73 10.30
CA TYR A 146 10.85 6.11 10.74
C TYR A 146 10.65 4.73 10.09
N LEU A 147 10.84 4.64 8.77
CA LEU A 147 10.69 3.37 8.05
C LEU A 147 11.73 2.32 8.45
N GLU A 148 12.97 2.73 8.71
CA GLU A 148 14.02 1.82 9.18
C GLU A 148 13.66 1.22 10.53
N GLU A 149 13.18 2.05 11.45
CA GLU A 149 12.74 1.63 12.76
C GLU A 149 11.49 0.75 12.70
N TYR A 150 10.53 1.11 11.85
CA TYR A 150 9.35 0.29 11.56
C TYR A 150 9.76 -1.10 11.05
N TYR A 151 10.61 -1.17 10.04
CA TYR A 151 11.09 -2.44 9.51
C TYR A 151 11.81 -3.27 10.57
N LYS A 152 12.76 -2.67 11.32
CA LYS A 152 13.49 -3.37 12.39
C LYS A 152 12.55 -3.96 13.44
N ARG A 153 11.57 -3.18 13.92
CA ARG A 153 10.62 -3.62 14.95
C ARG A 153 9.63 -4.66 14.42
N ALA A 154 9.08 -4.45 13.22
CA ALA A 154 8.14 -5.37 12.59
C ALA A 154 8.77 -6.75 12.31
N MET A 155 10.08 -6.79 12.02
CA MET A 155 10.81 -8.05 11.83
C MET A 155 11.15 -8.78 13.14
N ILE A 156 11.23 -8.08 14.27
CA ILE A 156 11.52 -8.65 15.59
C ILE A 156 10.25 -9.17 16.27
N GLY A 157 9.06 -8.65 15.92
CA GLY A 157 7.77 -9.01 16.50
C GLY A 157 7.59 -10.53 16.62
N LYS A 158 7.56 -11.04 17.86
CA LYS A 158 7.49 -12.47 18.16
C LYS A 158 6.05 -12.99 18.27
N LEU A 159 5.06 -12.10 18.25
CA LEU A 159 3.67 -12.40 18.62
C LEU A 159 2.69 -12.08 17.50
N LYS A 160 1.66 -12.93 17.38
CA LYS A 160 0.51 -12.82 16.45
C LYS A 160 -0.23 -11.47 16.49
N HIS A 161 0.03 -10.66 17.54
CA HIS A 161 -0.60 -9.38 17.84
C HIS A 161 0.33 -8.16 17.64
N GLU A 162 1.60 -8.35 17.26
CA GLU A 162 2.59 -7.29 17.02
C GLU A 162 2.97 -7.23 15.53
N ASN A 163 1.95 -7.19 14.67
CA ASN A 163 2.14 -7.15 13.20
C ASN A 163 2.46 -5.72 12.72
N ASP A 164 2.25 -5.43 11.44
CA ASP A 164 2.53 -4.11 10.85
C ASP A 164 1.72 -2.97 11.49
N GLN A 165 0.40 -3.09 11.60
CA GLN A 165 -0.47 -2.01 12.11
C GLN A 165 -0.15 -1.62 13.56
N PRO A 166 -0.04 -2.56 14.52
CA PRO A 166 0.33 -2.22 15.89
C PRO A 166 1.73 -1.62 15.99
N THR A 167 2.68 -2.12 15.20
CA THR A 167 4.05 -1.57 15.16
C THR A 167 4.06 -0.12 14.68
N LEU A 168 3.32 0.19 13.60
CA LEU A 168 3.19 1.55 13.09
C LEU A 168 2.55 2.50 14.11
N ALA A 169 1.48 2.06 14.77
CA ALA A 169 0.79 2.84 15.79
C ALA A 169 1.69 3.14 17.00
N LYS A 170 2.47 2.16 17.46
CA LYS A 170 3.41 2.33 18.55
C LYS A 170 4.51 3.34 18.21
N ILE A 171 5.11 3.24 17.03
CA ILE A 171 6.17 4.18 16.61
C ILE A 171 5.60 5.59 16.42
N TYR A 172 4.37 5.71 15.90
CA TYR A 172 3.67 7.00 15.84
C TYR A 172 3.54 7.64 17.23
N GLU A 173 3.03 6.90 18.22
CA GLU A 173 2.86 7.43 19.58
C GLU A 173 4.19 7.88 20.21
N GLU A 174 5.28 7.14 19.97
CA GLU A 174 6.62 7.49 20.46
C GLU A 174 7.22 8.72 19.77
N LYS A 175 6.86 9.00 18.50
CA LYS A 175 7.50 10.04 17.68
C LYS A 175 6.63 11.25 17.36
N LYS A 176 5.34 11.25 17.71
CA LYS A 176 4.38 12.31 17.33
C LYS A 176 4.77 13.73 17.76
N ASN A 177 5.66 13.89 18.74
CA ASN A 177 6.16 15.19 19.19
C ASN A 177 7.43 15.66 18.46
N GLY A 178 8.09 14.79 17.68
CA GLY A 178 9.36 15.07 16.99
C GLY A 178 9.31 14.87 15.47
N MET A 179 8.18 14.45 14.93
CA MET A 179 7.94 14.26 13.50
C MET A 179 6.58 14.83 13.09
N ASN A 180 6.48 15.32 11.86
CA ASN A 180 5.24 15.89 11.36
C ASN A 180 4.38 14.77 10.75
N PHE A 181 3.38 14.32 11.50
CA PHE A 181 2.43 13.31 11.01
C PHE A 181 1.14 13.95 10.48
N LEU A 182 0.67 13.45 9.33
CA LEU A 182 -0.65 13.75 8.81
C LEU A 182 -1.64 12.64 9.17
N LEU A 183 -2.66 12.96 9.96
CA LEU A 183 -3.80 12.08 10.18
C LEU A 183 -4.78 12.25 9.03
N ILE A 184 -4.77 11.31 8.09
CA ILE A 184 -5.60 11.29 6.90
C ILE A 184 -7.01 10.82 7.28
N SER A 185 -8.01 11.50 6.72
CA SER A 185 -9.43 11.17 6.90
C SER A 185 -9.75 9.73 6.46
N ARG A 186 -10.71 9.08 7.14
CA ARG A 186 -11.20 7.75 6.79
C ARG A 186 -11.79 7.65 5.38
N LYS A 187 -12.21 8.78 4.79
CA LYS A 187 -12.65 8.82 3.38
C LYS A 187 -11.57 8.36 2.41
N TYR A 188 -10.28 8.46 2.78
CA TYR A 188 -9.19 8.01 1.91
C TYR A 188 -9.14 6.50 1.75
N LEU A 189 -9.69 5.73 2.69
CA LEU A 189 -9.65 4.28 2.63
C LEU A 189 -10.93 3.72 3.25
N ASP A 190 -11.88 3.40 2.39
CA ASP A 190 -13.17 2.89 2.81
C ASP A 190 -13.33 1.41 2.47
N PRO A 191 -13.54 0.54 3.48
CA PRO A 191 -13.75 -0.87 3.26
C PRO A 191 -15.21 -1.21 2.89
N ASP A 192 -16.11 -0.23 2.98
CA ASP A 192 -17.54 -0.35 2.71
C ASP A 192 -17.87 0.17 1.28
N ALA A 193 -16.85 0.42 0.46
CA ALA A 193 -16.96 0.85 -0.93
C ALA A 193 -17.94 2.02 -1.14
N CYS A 194 -17.91 3.00 -0.23
CA CYS A 194 -18.75 4.18 -0.33
C CYS A 194 -18.37 5.05 -1.54
N ASN A 195 -19.35 5.67 -2.20
CA ASN A 195 -19.13 6.49 -3.38
C ASN A 195 -18.34 7.77 -3.11
N ASP A 196 -18.27 8.25 -1.86
CA ASP A 196 -17.50 9.45 -1.48
C ASP A 196 -16.07 9.13 -1.01
N ALA A 197 -15.66 7.86 -1.08
CA ALA A 197 -14.32 7.43 -0.74
C ALA A 197 -13.35 7.68 -1.90
N TYR A 198 -12.07 7.87 -1.57
CA TYR A 198 -11.00 7.97 -2.56
C TYR A 198 -10.49 6.59 -3.00
N VAL A 199 -10.33 5.67 -2.04
CA VAL A 199 -9.87 4.30 -2.26
C VAL A 199 -10.86 3.33 -1.63
N TRP A 200 -11.24 2.32 -2.39
CA TRP A 200 -11.97 1.15 -1.89
C TRP A 200 -11.01 0.05 -1.46
N SER A 201 -11.25 -0.60 -0.32
CA SER A 201 -10.46 -1.72 0.19
C SER A 201 -11.26 -3.01 0.27
N ALA A 202 -10.73 -4.10 -0.29
CA ALA A 202 -11.38 -5.41 -0.23
C ALA A 202 -11.15 -6.13 1.12
N HIS A 203 -10.66 -5.44 2.16
CA HIS A 203 -10.30 -6.05 3.44
C HIS A 203 -11.51 -6.46 4.30
N LYS A 204 -12.68 -5.80 4.18
CA LYS A 204 -13.88 -6.15 4.97
C LYS A 204 -14.98 -6.85 4.17
N SER A 205 -15.80 -7.58 4.92
CA SER A 205 -16.72 -8.64 4.50
C SER A 205 -18.11 -8.20 4.06
N VAL A 206 -18.40 -6.89 3.95
CA VAL A 206 -19.78 -6.41 3.73
C VAL A 206 -20.33 -6.81 2.34
N PHE A 207 -19.45 -7.09 1.38
CA PHE A 207 -19.80 -7.43 -0.02
C PHE A 207 -19.47 -8.87 -0.40
N GLY A 208 -19.71 -9.82 0.50
CA GLY A 208 -19.52 -11.24 0.23
C GLY A 208 -18.05 -11.65 0.09
N PRO A 209 -17.72 -12.84 -0.45
CA PRO A 209 -16.36 -13.34 -0.60
C PRO A 209 -15.46 -12.46 -1.49
N LYS A 210 -14.13 -12.63 -1.37
CA LYS A 210 -13.12 -11.82 -2.09
C LYS A 210 -13.34 -11.80 -3.61
N LYS A 211 -13.82 -12.90 -4.19
CA LYS A 211 -14.14 -13.03 -5.62
C LYS A 211 -15.30 -12.13 -6.06
N GLU A 212 -16.32 -11.96 -5.23
CA GLU A 212 -17.46 -11.08 -5.51
C GLU A 212 -17.05 -9.61 -5.43
N ARG A 213 -16.22 -9.27 -4.42
CA ARG A 213 -15.62 -7.94 -4.32
C ARG A 213 -14.80 -7.57 -5.54
N TYR A 214 -13.97 -8.50 -6.03
CA TYR A 214 -13.20 -8.30 -7.24
C TYR A 214 -14.08 -8.04 -8.48
N LYS A 215 -15.18 -8.79 -8.63
CA LYS A 215 -16.15 -8.55 -9.73
C LYS A 215 -16.75 -7.14 -9.66
N LYS A 216 -17.21 -6.71 -8.48
CA LYS A 216 -17.76 -5.35 -8.27
C LYS A 216 -16.73 -4.28 -8.64
N TYR A 217 -15.47 -4.47 -8.27
CA TYR A 217 -14.41 -3.49 -8.57
C TYR A 217 -14.10 -3.45 -10.07
N LEU A 218 -14.12 -4.60 -10.76
CA LEU A 218 -14.01 -4.64 -12.22
C LEU A 218 -15.16 -3.94 -12.93
N GLU A 219 -16.40 -4.09 -12.46
CA GLU A 219 -17.56 -3.38 -12.99
C GLU A 219 -17.41 -1.86 -12.82
N LYS A 220 -16.98 -1.43 -11.62
CA LYS A 220 -16.69 0.00 -11.38
C LYS A 220 -15.56 0.52 -12.26
N LEU A 221 -14.49 -0.23 -12.45
CA LEU A 221 -13.37 0.17 -13.31
C LEU A 221 -13.82 0.34 -14.76
N LYS A 222 -14.60 -0.62 -15.27
CA LYS A 222 -15.18 -0.51 -16.62
C LYS A 222 -16.05 0.73 -16.78
N TYR A 223 -16.86 1.05 -15.77
CA TYR A 223 -17.67 2.26 -15.80
C TYR A 223 -16.77 3.51 -15.88
N MET A 224 -15.77 3.60 -15.01
CA MET A 224 -14.82 4.73 -14.97
C MET A 224 -14.01 4.91 -16.25
N GLU A 225 -13.67 3.84 -16.95
CA GLU A 225 -12.90 3.90 -18.21
C GLU A 225 -13.76 4.32 -19.42
N ASN A 226 -15.08 4.35 -19.28
CA ASN A 226 -16.02 4.73 -20.34
C ASN A 226 -16.66 6.12 -20.13
N GLU A 227 -16.38 6.79 -19.01
CA GLU A 227 -16.73 8.20 -18.76
C GLU A 227 -15.63 9.14 -19.25
#